data_AF-A0A034W6B9-F1
#
_entry.id   AF-A0A034W6B9-F1
#
_cell.length_a   1.000
_cell.length_b   1.000
_cell.length_c   1.000
_cell.angle_alpha   90.00
_cell.angle_beta   90.00
_cell.angle_gamma   90.00
#
_symmetry.space_group_name_H-M   'P 1'
#
loop_
_entity.id
_entity.type
_entity.pdbx_description
1 polymer ?
#
loop_
_entity_poly.entity_id
_entity_poly.type
_entity_poly.pdbx_seq_one_letter_code
_entity_poly.pdbx_strand_id
1 'polypeptide(L)'
;WYLSTVHQKGPIDVMTHVQQIARDYRDENEHRASVLFLMPCHSTPYYSHVHENITMRFLTCEPNLQNTANYVDEADKFYSSPVHWLNSHIPSYPRTAMPSHIVLFEPLAPVINEFLINYKILHRVFNAEVNENIQPQHILDEWSR
;
A
#
# COMPACT_ATOMS: atom_id res chain seq x y z
N TRP A 1 4.67 4.84 23.97
CA TRP A 1 3.27 4.78 23.52
C TRP A 1 2.88 5.91 22.55
N TYR A 2 3.76 6.86 22.20
CA TYR A 2 3.47 7.92 21.22
C TYR A 2 3.65 7.48 19.76
N LEU A 3 4.77 6.81 19.45
CA LEU A 3 5.19 6.48 18.08
C LEU A 3 4.33 5.46 17.32
N SER A 4 3.41 4.77 17.97
CA SER A 4 2.51 3.78 17.33
C SER A 4 1.03 4.12 17.50
N THR A 5 0.74 5.20 18.26
CA THR A 5 -0.63 5.61 18.58
C THR A 5 -0.94 7.00 18.00
N VAL A 6 0.08 7.84 17.85
CA VAL A 6 -0.01 9.22 17.35
C VAL A 6 0.75 9.36 16.03
N HIS A 7 2.03 8.97 16.02
CA HIS A 7 2.86 9.03 14.82
C HIS A 7 2.77 7.70 14.05
N GLN A 8 2.75 7.73 12.70
CA GLN A 8 2.76 6.52 11.85
C GLN A 8 1.71 5.46 12.22
N LYS A 9 0.51 5.88 12.66
CA LYS A 9 -0.61 5.00 13.01
C LYS A 9 -1.27 4.35 11.78
N GLY A 10 -1.27 5.05 10.64
CA GLY A 10 -2.03 4.65 9.46
C GLY A 10 -1.75 3.23 8.96
N PRO A 11 -0.48 2.78 8.89
CA PRO A 11 -0.19 1.41 8.47
C PRO A 11 -0.76 0.33 9.40
N ILE A 12 -1.00 0.61 10.68
CA ILE A 12 -1.68 -0.31 11.60
C ILE A 12 -3.20 -0.28 11.34
N ASP A 13 -3.77 0.92 11.26
CA ASP A 13 -5.21 1.11 11.03
C ASP A 13 -5.69 0.47 9.72
N VAL A 14 -4.91 0.62 8.64
CA VAL A 14 -5.18 -0.04 7.36
C VAL A 14 -5.26 -1.56 7.50
N MET A 15 -4.40 -2.17 8.33
CA MET A 15 -4.38 -3.63 8.49
C MET A 15 -5.60 -4.16 9.23
N THR A 16 -6.27 -3.33 10.04
CA THR A 16 -7.58 -3.67 10.63
C THR A 16 -8.64 -3.82 9.53
N HIS A 17 -8.65 -2.92 8.54
CA HIS A 17 -9.55 -3.02 7.40
C HIS A 17 -9.21 -4.21 6.50
N VAL A 18 -7.92 -4.46 6.24
CA VAL A 18 -7.48 -5.63 5.47
C VAL A 18 -7.91 -6.93 6.15
N GLN A 19 -7.84 -7.02 7.48
CA GLN A 19 -8.34 -8.18 8.23
C GLN A 19 -9.84 -8.41 8.03
N GLN A 20 -10.65 -7.34 8.10
CA GLN A 20 -12.10 -7.44 7.85
C GLN A 20 -12.38 -7.91 6.42
N ILE A 21 -11.73 -7.31 5.43
CA ILE A 21 -11.82 -7.72 4.02
C ILE A 21 -11.42 -9.19 3.86
N ALA A 22 -10.34 -9.62 4.50
CA ALA A 22 -9.87 -11.00 4.39
C ALA A 22 -10.90 -12.03 4.88
N ARG A 23 -11.67 -11.68 5.92
CA ARG A 23 -12.73 -12.53 6.47
C ARG A 23 -13.96 -12.55 5.59
N ASP A 24 -14.43 -11.36 5.21
CA ASP A 24 -15.79 -11.17 4.68
C ASP A 24 -15.85 -11.23 3.15
N TYR A 25 -14.77 -10.85 2.45
CA TYR A 25 -14.79 -10.75 0.99
C TYR A 25 -14.73 -12.12 0.33
N ARG A 26 -15.68 -12.38 -0.57
CA ARG A 26 -15.65 -13.47 -1.54
C ARG A 26 -16.04 -12.92 -2.91
N ASP A 27 -15.35 -13.34 -3.96
CA ASP A 27 -15.74 -13.02 -5.34
C ASP A 27 -16.89 -13.94 -5.83
N GLU A 28 -17.33 -13.74 -7.08
CA GLU A 28 -18.40 -14.54 -7.71
C GLU A 28 -18.08 -16.05 -7.78
N ASN A 29 -16.81 -16.43 -7.69
CA ASN A 29 -16.34 -17.81 -7.74
C ASN A 29 -15.85 -18.30 -6.36
N GLU A 30 -16.27 -17.63 -5.28
CA GLU A 30 -15.88 -17.91 -3.88
C GLU A 30 -14.37 -17.78 -3.57
N HIS A 31 -13.59 -17.11 -4.43
CA HIS A 31 -12.19 -16.81 -4.13
C HIS A 31 -12.08 -15.79 -3.01
N ARG A 32 -11.05 -15.95 -2.19
CA ARG A 32 -10.68 -15.00 -1.14
C ARG A 32 -10.02 -13.75 -1.71
N ALA A 33 -9.87 -12.73 -0.87
CA ALA A 33 -9.21 -11.49 -1.25
C ALA A 33 -7.76 -11.71 -1.71
N SER A 34 -7.32 -10.89 -2.67
CA SER A 34 -5.93 -10.73 -3.09
C SER A 34 -5.56 -9.26 -2.96
N VAL A 35 -4.60 -8.93 -2.09
CA VAL A 35 -4.27 -7.56 -1.70
C VAL A 35 -2.87 -7.18 -2.20
N LEU A 36 -2.78 -6.10 -2.96
CA LEU A 36 -1.51 -5.51 -3.41
C LEU A 36 -1.19 -4.25 -2.62
N PHE A 37 -0.03 -4.23 -1.97
CA PHE A 37 0.50 -3.08 -1.24
C PHE A 37 1.51 -2.33 -2.12
N LEU A 38 1.09 -1.20 -2.67
CA LEU A 38 1.94 -0.21 -3.35
C LEU A 38 2.39 0.86 -2.35
N MET A 39 3.13 0.39 -1.34
CA MET A 39 3.64 1.17 -0.22
C MET A 39 5.14 0.91 -0.09
N PRO A 40 5.91 1.79 0.58
CA PRO A 40 7.31 1.51 0.93
C PRO A 40 7.43 0.17 1.65
N CYS A 41 8.52 -0.56 1.41
CA CYS A 41 8.72 -1.87 1.98
C CYS A 41 8.68 -1.84 3.52
N HIS A 42 8.19 -2.92 4.14
CA HIS A 42 8.07 -3.08 5.59
C HIS A 42 7.23 -2.00 6.33
N SER A 43 6.34 -1.30 5.62
CA SER A 43 5.46 -0.30 6.23
C SER A 43 4.35 -0.90 7.11
N THR A 44 3.93 -2.15 6.87
CA THR A 44 2.78 -2.76 7.55
C THR A 44 3.16 -4.08 8.26
N PRO A 45 2.47 -4.45 9.37
CA PRO A 45 2.71 -5.71 10.09
C PRO A 45 2.25 -6.97 9.33
N TYR A 46 1.58 -6.82 8.19
CA TYR A 46 1.25 -7.91 7.27
C TYR A 46 0.48 -9.09 7.93
N TYR A 47 0.85 -10.35 7.63
CA TYR A 47 0.15 -11.53 8.16
C TYR A 47 0.10 -11.61 9.70
N SER A 48 1.05 -10.99 10.40
CA SER A 48 1.04 -10.96 11.87
C SER A 48 -0.14 -10.18 12.46
N HIS A 49 -0.83 -9.37 11.64
CA HIS A 49 -2.02 -8.63 12.02
C HIS A 49 -3.29 -9.20 11.37
N VAL A 50 -3.21 -9.68 10.12
CA VAL A 50 -4.37 -10.16 9.37
C VAL A 50 -4.88 -11.50 9.92
N HIS A 51 -3.98 -12.44 10.21
CA HIS A 51 -4.30 -13.80 10.66
C HIS A 51 -5.28 -14.58 9.75
N GLU A 52 -5.28 -14.30 8.44
CA GLU A 52 -6.06 -15.03 7.44
C GLU A 52 -5.18 -15.49 6.28
N ASN A 53 -5.49 -16.68 5.75
CA ASN A 53 -4.83 -17.19 4.54
C ASN A 53 -5.47 -16.57 3.30
N ILE A 54 -5.03 -15.35 2.98
CA ILE A 54 -5.36 -14.61 1.76
C ILE A 54 -4.09 -14.30 0.98
N THR A 55 -4.19 -14.08 -0.33
CA THR A 55 -3.03 -13.67 -1.12
C THR A 55 -2.71 -12.22 -0.81
N MET A 56 -1.48 -11.93 -0.41
CA MET A 56 -1.00 -10.58 -0.26
C MET A 56 0.35 -10.45 -0.97
N ARG A 57 0.62 -9.28 -1.54
CA ARG A 57 1.93 -8.94 -2.13
C ARG A 57 2.29 -7.50 -1.81
N PHE A 58 3.54 -7.25 -1.45
CA PHE A 58 4.10 -5.92 -1.22
C PHE A 58 5.37 -5.73 -2.05
N LEU A 59 5.81 -4.48 -2.22
CA LEU A 59 7.07 -4.14 -2.89
C LEU A 59 8.24 -4.53 -1.99
N THR A 60 9.12 -5.38 -2.50
CA THR A 60 10.27 -5.86 -1.74
C THR A 60 11.47 -4.92 -1.82
N CYS A 61 12.31 -4.96 -0.79
CA CYS A 61 13.55 -4.18 -0.72
C CYS A 61 14.70 -5.05 -0.21
N GLU A 62 14.88 -6.23 -0.81
CA GLU A 62 15.99 -7.09 -0.43
C GLU A 62 17.34 -6.38 -0.67
N PRO A 63 18.32 -6.57 0.21
CA PRO A 63 19.67 -6.08 -0.05
C PRO A 63 20.32 -6.86 -1.20
N ASN A 64 21.35 -6.28 -1.82
CA ASN A 64 22.13 -6.91 -2.89
C ASN A 64 22.99 -8.09 -2.39
N LEU A 65 22.38 -9.23 -2.11
CA LEU A 65 23.07 -10.42 -1.62
C LEU A 65 24.00 -11.06 -2.67
N GLN A 66 23.80 -10.75 -3.95
CA GLN A 66 24.54 -11.34 -5.07
C GLN A 66 25.69 -10.43 -5.57
N ASN A 67 25.94 -9.29 -4.92
CA ASN A 67 26.94 -8.30 -5.33
C ASN A 67 26.83 -7.88 -6.81
N THR A 68 25.61 -7.79 -7.31
CA THR A 68 25.34 -7.35 -8.68
C THR A 68 25.73 -5.88 -8.83
N ALA A 69 26.46 -5.52 -9.88
CA ALA A 69 26.76 -4.12 -10.15
C ALA A 69 25.47 -3.32 -10.43
N ASN A 70 25.38 -2.10 -9.92
CA ASN A 70 24.21 -1.21 -10.07
C ASN A 70 22.88 -1.87 -9.64
N TYR A 71 22.91 -2.63 -8.55
CA TYR A 71 21.70 -3.22 -7.98
C TYR A 71 20.71 -2.14 -7.55
N VAL A 72 19.45 -2.35 -7.93
CA VAL A 72 18.29 -1.56 -7.50
C VAL A 72 17.21 -2.56 -7.09
N ASP A 73 16.64 -2.37 -5.91
CA ASP A 73 15.59 -3.24 -5.40
C ASP A 73 14.24 -3.03 -6.11
N GLU A 74 13.25 -3.88 -5.79
CA GLU A 74 11.93 -3.84 -6.43
C GLU A 74 11.18 -2.53 -6.12
N ALA A 75 11.23 -2.08 -4.86
CA ALA A 75 10.56 -0.86 -4.42
C ALA A 75 11.13 0.38 -5.12
N ASP A 76 12.46 0.52 -5.20
CA ASP A 76 13.11 1.62 -5.89
C ASP A 76 12.80 1.62 -7.40
N LYS A 77 12.80 0.43 -8.03
CA LYS A 77 12.37 0.29 -9.44
C LYS A 77 10.92 0.74 -9.61
N PHE A 78 10.03 0.34 -8.71
CA PHE A 78 8.63 0.75 -8.75
C PHE A 78 8.49 2.27 -8.66
N TYR A 79 9.09 2.91 -7.65
CA TYR A 79 8.95 4.36 -7.47
C TYR A 79 9.63 5.18 -8.56
N SER A 80 10.65 4.65 -9.25
CA SER A 80 11.26 5.31 -10.41
C SER A 80 10.33 5.39 -11.62
N SER A 81 9.47 4.38 -11.84
CA SER A 81 8.54 4.35 -12.97
C SER A 81 7.31 3.46 -12.66
N PRO A 82 6.35 3.94 -11.85
CA PRO A 82 5.25 3.12 -11.32
C PRO A 82 4.36 2.48 -12.40
N VAL A 83 4.01 3.23 -13.44
CA VAL A 83 3.15 2.77 -14.53
C VAL A 83 3.81 1.63 -15.31
N HIS A 84 5.10 1.79 -15.65
CA HIS A 84 5.86 0.76 -16.34
C HIS A 84 5.94 -0.53 -15.50
N TRP A 85 6.24 -0.38 -14.21
CA TRP A 85 6.33 -1.52 -13.30
C TRP A 85 5.00 -2.26 -13.17
N LEU A 86 3.87 -1.55 -13.08
CA LEU A 86 2.54 -2.16 -13.01
C LEU A 86 2.24 -2.96 -14.28
N ASN A 87 2.52 -2.39 -15.45
CA ASN A 87 2.30 -3.08 -16.73
C ASN A 87 3.19 -4.32 -16.91
N SER A 88 4.37 -4.35 -16.30
CA SER A 88 5.29 -5.49 -16.42
C SER A 88 5.09 -6.57 -15.35
N HIS A 89 4.57 -6.21 -14.16
CA HIS A 89 4.44 -7.14 -13.02
C HIS A 89 3.01 -7.54 -12.70
N ILE A 90 2.01 -6.78 -13.15
CA ILE A 90 0.61 -7.07 -12.90
C ILE A 90 -0.07 -7.46 -14.22
N PRO A 91 -0.56 -8.71 -14.34
CA PRO A 91 -1.20 -9.17 -15.56
C PRO A 91 -2.57 -8.48 -15.75
N SER A 92 -2.78 -7.87 -16.92
CA SER A 92 -4.08 -7.25 -17.25
C SER A 92 -5.17 -8.26 -17.61
N TYR A 93 -4.81 -9.51 -17.92
CA TYR A 93 -5.73 -10.59 -18.28
C TYR A 93 -5.18 -11.96 -17.86
N PRO A 94 -6.02 -12.92 -17.37
CA PRO A 94 -7.44 -12.77 -17.08
C PRO A 94 -7.70 -11.85 -15.88
N ARG A 95 -8.92 -11.28 -15.76
CA ARG A 95 -9.28 -10.37 -14.65
C ARG A 95 -9.07 -10.98 -13.26
N THR A 96 -9.16 -12.30 -13.13
CA THR A 96 -8.89 -13.04 -11.88
C THR A 96 -7.44 -12.97 -11.44
N ALA A 97 -6.50 -12.61 -12.33
CA ALA A 97 -5.10 -12.44 -12.01
C ALA A 97 -4.76 -11.04 -11.44
N MET A 98 -5.70 -10.08 -11.54
CA MET A 98 -5.55 -8.75 -10.93
C MET A 98 -5.81 -8.83 -9.41
N PRO A 99 -5.15 -8.00 -8.60
CA PRO A 99 -5.46 -7.88 -7.17
C PRO A 99 -6.91 -7.41 -6.97
N SER A 100 -7.63 -8.01 -6.03
CA SER A 100 -9.00 -7.57 -5.71
C SER A 100 -9.01 -6.27 -4.91
N HIS A 101 -7.96 -6.03 -4.11
CA HIS A 101 -7.80 -4.81 -3.31
C HIS A 101 -6.39 -4.25 -3.47
N ILE A 102 -6.29 -2.92 -3.41
CA ILE A 102 -5.02 -2.21 -3.47
C ILE A 102 -4.93 -1.29 -2.26
N VAL A 103 -3.75 -1.31 -1.63
CA VAL A 103 -3.37 -0.37 -0.57
C VAL A 103 -2.21 0.47 -1.10
N LEU A 104 -2.33 1.79 -1.03
CA LEU A 104 -1.33 2.73 -1.53
C LEU A 104 -1.32 4.03 -0.73
N PHE A 105 -0.23 4.79 -0.81
CA PHE A 105 -0.21 6.17 -0.34
C PHE A 105 -0.82 7.13 -1.38
N GLU A 106 -1.59 8.09 -0.89
CA GLU A 106 -2.41 8.98 -1.72
C GLU A 106 -1.66 9.73 -2.84
N PRO A 107 -0.42 10.23 -2.65
CA PRO A 107 0.34 10.89 -3.71
C PRO A 107 0.61 10.00 -4.94
N LEU A 108 0.55 8.67 -4.79
CA LEU A 108 0.73 7.73 -5.89
C LEU A 108 -0.54 7.60 -6.76
N ALA A 109 -1.72 7.84 -6.20
CA ALA A 109 -3.00 7.66 -6.89
C ALA A 109 -3.11 8.43 -8.24
N PRO A 110 -2.75 9.73 -8.33
CA PRO A 110 -2.81 10.43 -9.61
C PRO A 110 -1.80 9.90 -10.64
N VAL A 111 -0.67 9.34 -10.19
CA VAL A 111 0.39 8.81 -11.08
C VAL A 111 -0.05 7.53 -11.78
N ILE A 112 -0.81 6.67 -11.09
CA ILE A 112 -1.26 5.36 -11.60
C ILE A 112 -2.76 5.34 -11.92
N ASN A 113 -3.35 6.51 -12.19
CA ASN A 113 -4.81 6.66 -12.35
C ASN A 113 -5.41 5.70 -13.39
N GLU A 114 -4.73 5.48 -14.52
CA GLU A 114 -5.17 4.55 -15.56
C GLU A 114 -5.35 3.12 -15.04
N PHE A 115 -4.44 2.67 -14.17
CA PHE A 115 -4.52 1.37 -13.52
C PHE A 115 -5.68 1.30 -12.51
N LEU A 116 -5.99 2.42 -11.87
CA LEU A 116 -7.03 2.53 -10.84
C LEU A 116 -8.45 2.73 -11.40
N ILE A 117 -8.65 2.89 -12.71
CA ILE A 117 -9.97 3.17 -13.32
C ILE A 117 -11.04 2.15 -12.91
N ASN A 118 -10.67 0.88 -12.74
CA ASN A 118 -11.60 -0.19 -12.37
C ASN A 118 -11.73 -0.41 -10.86
N TYR A 119 -11.09 0.42 -10.04
CA TYR A 119 -11.11 0.33 -8.58
C TYR A 119 -11.96 1.45 -7.96
N LYS A 120 -12.57 1.14 -6.82
CA LYS A 120 -13.30 2.11 -6.01
C LYS A 120 -12.60 2.32 -4.68
N ILE A 121 -12.60 3.55 -4.19
CA ILE A 121 -12.06 3.88 -2.87
C ILE A 121 -13.00 3.29 -1.81
N LEU A 122 -12.46 2.45 -0.92
CA LEU A 122 -13.19 1.88 0.21
C LEU A 122 -12.93 2.66 1.51
N HIS A 123 -11.66 2.95 1.79
CA HIS A 123 -11.22 3.62 3.01
C HIS A 123 -10.14 4.65 2.71
N ARG A 124 -10.11 5.72 3.50
CA ARG A 124 -9.00 6.68 3.58
C ARG A 124 -8.52 6.71 5.02
N VAL A 125 -7.24 6.50 5.23
CA VAL A 125 -6.62 6.43 6.56
C VAL A 125 -5.48 7.44 6.60
N PHE A 126 -5.41 8.21 7.69
CA PHE A 126 -4.31 9.15 7.90
C PHE A 126 -3.05 8.42 8.37
N ASN A 127 -1.90 8.75 7.78
CA ASN A 127 -0.63 8.12 8.15
C ASN A 127 -0.20 8.48 9.58
N ALA A 128 -0.45 9.71 10.01
CA ALA A 128 -0.24 10.19 11.37
C ALA A 128 -1.49 10.90 11.86
N GLU A 129 -1.64 11.05 13.17
CA GLU A 129 -2.71 11.86 13.76
C GLU A 129 -2.57 13.32 13.27
N VAL A 130 -3.61 13.81 12.60
CA VAL A 130 -3.71 15.19 12.16
C VAL A 130 -4.73 15.87 13.06
N ASN A 131 -4.32 16.94 13.73
CA ASN A 131 -5.28 17.81 14.39
C ASN A 131 -6.07 18.55 13.32
N GLU A 132 -7.33 18.15 13.09
CA GLU A 132 -8.20 18.73 12.06
C GLU A 132 -8.43 20.24 12.24
N ASN A 133 -8.15 20.79 13.44
CA ASN A 133 -8.25 22.23 13.72
C ASN A 133 -7.03 23.04 13.26
N ILE A 134 -5.98 22.40 12.76
CA ILE A 134 -4.76 23.06 12.30
C ILE A 134 -4.48 22.62 10.87
N GLN A 135 -4.53 23.55 9.93
CA GLN A 135 -4.16 23.24 8.54
C GLN A 135 -2.69 22.79 8.50
N PRO A 136 -2.36 21.67 7.80
CA PRO A 136 -0.99 21.12 7.77
C PRO A 136 0.08 22.13 7.32
N GLN A 137 -0.29 23.07 6.44
CA GLN A 137 0.59 24.13 5.96
C GLN A 137 1.05 25.08 7.07
N HIS A 138 0.17 25.35 8.05
CA HIS A 138 0.46 26.26 9.16
C HIS A 138 1.55 25.72 10.09
N ILE A 139 1.63 24.39 10.24
CA ILE A 139 2.66 23.72 11.04
C ILE A 139 4.02 23.78 10.32
N LEU A 140 4.04 23.58 9.01
CA LEU A 140 5.28 23.65 8.22
C LEU A 140 5.88 25.07 8.23
N ASP A 141 5.02 26.09 8.14
CA ASP A 141 5.45 27.49 8.19
C ASP A 141 6.02 27.87 9.56
N GLU A 142 5.45 27.36 10.67
CA GLU A 142 5.98 27.57 12.01
C GLU A 142 7.34 26.91 12.24
N TRP A 143 7.57 25.71 11.69
CA TRP A 143 8.80 24.94 11.88
C TRP A 143 9.94 25.39 10.96
N SER A 144 9.62 26.19 9.94
CA SER A 144 10.60 26.77 8.99
C SER A 144 11.17 28.12 9.44
N ARG A 145 10.78 28.63 10.63
CA ARG A 145 11.33 29.82 11.28
C ARG A 145 12.36 29.45 12.34
#